data_AF-S2REF9-F1
#
_entry.id   AF-S2REF9-F1
#
_cell.length_a   1.000
_cell.length_b   1.000
_cell.length_c   1.000
_cell.angle_alpha   90.00
_cell.angle_beta   90.00
_cell.angle_gamma   90.00
#
_symmetry.space_group_name_H-M   'P 1'
#
loop_
_entity.id
_entity.type
_entity.pdbx_description
1 polymer ?
#
loop_
_entity_poly.entity_id
_entity_poly.type
_entity_poly.pdbx_seq_one_letter_code
_entity_poly.pdbx_strand_id
1 'polypeptide(L)' 'ALTFTDNVFVTPFMKVTADIAKREGEDDQSLASWREVHQAFFSQEYQANGIQFDPESSMVVVEEFHTVYPVVQTR' A
#
# COMPACT_ATOMS: atom_id res chain seq x y z
N ALA A 1 3.11 10.41 -13.06
CA ALA A 1 4.42 11.05 -12.82
C ALA A 1 5.49 10.00 -13.13
N LEU A 2 6.76 10.36 -13.24
CA LEU A 2 7.85 9.38 -13.20
C LEU A 2 8.37 9.29 -11.77
N THR A 3 8.44 8.08 -11.22
CA THR A 3 8.96 7.81 -9.88
C THR A 3 10.21 6.93 -9.95
N PHE A 4 11.03 6.97 -8.89
CA PHE A 4 12.14 6.06 -8.67
C PHE A 4 11.96 5.39 -7.31
N THR A 5 12.00 4.06 -7.27
CA THR A 5 11.87 3.28 -6.03
C THR A 5 13.20 3.28 -5.29
N ASP A 6 13.22 3.90 -4.12
CA ASP A 6 14.40 4.07 -3.27
C ASP A 6 14.66 2.82 -2.42
N ASN A 7 13.59 2.13 -2.01
CA ASN A 7 13.67 0.99 -1.11
C ASN A 7 12.49 0.04 -1.35
N VAL A 8 12.76 -1.26 -1.19
CA VAL A 8 11.75 -2.31 -1.27
C VAL A 8 11.95 -3.27 -0.11
N PHE A 9 10.88 -3.57 0.61
CA PHE A 9 10.91 -4.57 1.66
C PHE A 9 9.58 -5.30 1.77
N VAL A 10 9.63 -6.48 2.39
CA VAL A 10 8.45 -7.32 2.62
C VAL A 10 8.17 -7.36 4.11
N THR A 11 6.92 -7.14 4.50
CA THR A 11 6.48 -7.16 5.90
C THR A 11 5.11 -7.82 6.01
N PRO A 12 4.77 -8.48 7.14
CA PRO A 12 3.40 -8.94 7.35
C PRO A 12 2.40 -7.78 7.29
N PHE A 13 1.22 -8.02 6.71
CA PHE A 13 0.16 -7.01 6.60
C PHE A 13 -0.16 -6.38 7.97
N MET A 14 -0.28 -7.20 9.02
CA MET A 14 -0.53 -6.71 10.38
C MET A 14 0.62 -5.92 11.01
N LYS A 15 1.84 -5.98 10.45
CA LYS A 15 3.00 -5.22 10.90
C LYS A 15 3.21 -3.90 10.15
N VAL A 16 2.33 -3.55 9.21
CA VAL A 16 2.32 -2.21 8.62
C VAL A 16 2.04 -1.19 9.73
N THR A 17 2.88 -0.15 9.80
CA THR A 17 2.84 0.86 10.86
C THR A 17 2.08 2.09 10.40
N ALA A 18 1.65 2.92 11.36
CA ALA A 18 1.03 4.21 11.05
C ALA A 18 1.95 5.14 10.24
N ASP A 19 3.27 5.02 10.40
CA ASP A 19 4.23 5.80 9.62
C ASP A 19 4.24 5.40 8.14
N ILE A 20 4.05 4.10 7.82
CA ILE A 20 3.94 3.63 6.43
C ILE A 20 2.61 4.09 5.84
N ALA A 21 1.49 3.85 6.53
CA ALA A 21 0.17 4.30 6.11
C ALA A 21 0.13 5.82 5.83
N LYS A 22 0.77 6.60 6.71
CA LYS A 22 0.88 8.05 6.54
C LYS A 22 1.73 8.46 5.34
N ARG A 23 2.81 7.72 5.03
CA ARG A 23 3.66 8.00 3.86
C ARG A 23 2.93 7.72 2.55
N GLU A 24 2.08 6.70 2.52
CA GLU A 24 1.24 6.40 1.36
C GLU A 24 0.18 7.48 1.13
N GLY A 25 -0.34 8.05 2.22
CA GLY A 25 -1.04 9.34 2.18
C GLY A 25 -2.50 9.27 1.74
N GLU A 26 -3.10 8.07 1.73
CA GLU A 26 -4.51 7.84 1.41
C GLU A 26 -5.46 8.32 2.52
N ASP A 27 -6.70 8.66 2.13
CA ASP A 27 -7.80 9.08 3.00
C ASP A 27 -7.39 10.07 4.10
N ASP A 28 -7.59 9.70 5.37
CA ASP A 28 -7.24 10.49 6.56
C ASP A 28 -5.84 10.19 7.10
N GLN A 29 -5.04 9.43 6.32
CA GLN A 29 -3.67 9.01 6.65
C GLN A 29 -3.57 8.17 7.93
N SER A 30 -4.68 7.59 8.39
CA SER A 30 -4.70 6.73 9.57
C SER A 30 -4.42 5.26 9.21
N LEU A 31 -3.78 4.53 10.14
CA LEU A 31 -3.57 3.09 9.99
C LEU A 31 -4.90 2.31 9.93
N ALA A 32 -5.96 2.84 10.54
CA ALA A 32 -7.27 2.21 10.54
C ALA A 32 -7.89 2.23 9.13
N SER A 33 -7.96 3.41 8.51
CA SER A 33 -8.46 3.56 7.13
C SER A 33 -7.61 2.78 6.14
N TRP A 34 -6.28 2.85 6.29
CA TRP A 34 -5.35 2.07 5.47
C TRP A 34 -5.68 0.57 5.51
N ARG A 35 -5.85 0.00 6.71
CA ARG A 35 -6.18 -1.42 6.89
C ARG A 35 -7.51 -1.79 6.27
N GLU A 36 -8.54 -0.95 6.43
CA GLU A 36 -9.87 -1.20 5.88
C GLU A 36 -9.84 -1.28 4.35
N VAL A 37 -9.27 -0.26 3.70
CA VAL A 37 -9.19 -0.18 2.24
C VAL A 37 -8.33 -1.30 1.67
N HIS A 38 -7.16 -1.53 2.26
CA HIS A 38 -6.23 -2.54 1.75
C HIS A 38 -6.72 -3.97 2.00
N GLN A 39 -7.39 -4.24 3.12
CA GLN A 39 -7.99 -5.56 3.34
C GLN A 39 -9.09 -5.85 2.32
N ALA A 40 -9.92 -4.86 1.98
CA ALA A 40 -10.94 -5.01 0.95
C ALA A 40 -10.30 -5.27 -0.43
N PHE A 41 -9.28 -4.49 -0.79
CA PHE A 41 -8.52 -4.66 -2.04
C PHE A 41 -7.87 -6.05 -2.14
N PHE A 42 -7.03 -6.43 -1.17
CA PHE A 42 -6.32 -7.71 -1.22
C PHE A 42 -7.29 -8.91 -1.17
N SER A 43 -8.41 -8.80 -0.45
CA SER A 43 -9.42 -9.87 -0.45
C SER A 43 -10.00 -10.11 -1.85
N GLN A 44 -10.25 -9.04 -2.61
CA GLN A 44 -10.77 -9.13 -3.98
C GLN A 44 -9.71 -9.71 -4.94
N GLU A 45 -8.47 -9.21 -4.87
CA GLU A 45 -7.37 -9.68 -5.73
C GLU A 45 -7.01 -11.15 -5.47
N TYR A 46 -6.98 -11.57 -4.20
CA TYR A 46 -6.76 -12.98 -3.84
C TYR A 46 -7.90 -13.86 -4.37
N GLN A 47 -9.15 -13.43 -4.16
CA GLN A 47 -10.32 -14.17 -4.63
C GLN A 47 -10.33 -14.34 -6.15
N ALA A 48 -9.93 -13.31 -6.91
CA ALA A 48 -9.80 -13.38 -8.36
C ALA A 48 -8.80 -14.46 -8.83
N ASN A 49 -7.86 -14.82 -7.98
CA ASN A 49 -6.86 -15.86 -8.21
C ASN A 49 -7.20 -17.19 -7.50
N GLY A 50 -8.40 -17.33 -6.95
CA GLY A 50 -8.85 -18.57 -6.29
C GLY A 50 -8.19 -18.84 -4.94
N ILE A 51 -7.60 -17.83 -4.31
CA ILE A 51 -6.98 -17.90 -2.99
C ILE A 51 -7.71 -16.98 -2.00
N GLN A 52 -7.53 -17.22 -0.69
CA GLN A 52 -8.12 -16.39 0.36
C GLN A 52 -7.05 -15.50 0.99
N PHE A 53 -7.34 -14.21 1.09
CA PHE A 53 -6.51 -13.28 1.85
C PHE A 53 -6.72 -13.50 3.35
N ASP A 54 -5.63 -13.64 4.09
CA ASP A 54 -5.62 -13.72 5.55
C ASP A 54 -4.72 -12.62 6.12
N PRO A 55 -5.28 -11.57 6.73
CA PRO A 55 -4.50 -10.46 7.30
C PRO A 55 -3.37 -10.91 8.23
N GLU A 56 -3.57 -11.97 9.02
CA GLU A 56 -2.62 -12.40 10.05
C GLU A 56 -1.38 -13.08 9.48
N SER A 57 -1.50 -13.72 8.32
CA SER A 57 -0.40 -14.49 7.70
C SER A 57 0.08 -13.90 6.36
N SER A 58 -0.70 -13.03 5.72
CA SER A 58 -0.35 -12.45 4.42
C SER A 58 0.77 -11.43 4.55
N MET A 59 1.64 -11.43 3.56
CA MET A 59 2.77 -10.50 3.44
C MET A 59 2.43 -9.42 2.41
N VAL A 60 2.93 -8.21 2.63
CA VAL A 60 2.87 -7.11 1.67
C VAL A 60 4.27 -6.69 1.26
N VAL A 61 4.41 -6.34 -0.01
CA VAL A 61 5.59 -5.66 -0.53
C VAL A 61 5.34 -4.16 -0.37
N VAL A 62 6.24 -3.48 0.33
CA VAL A 62 6.21 -2.03 0.51
C VAL A 62 7.31 -1.44 -0.36
N GLU A 63 6.93 -0.48 -1.21
CA GLU A 63 7.84 0.29 -2.03
C GLU A 63 7.87 1.73 -1.55
N GLU A 64 9.04 2.21 -1.17
CA GLU A 64 9.26 3.63 -0.86
C GLU A 64 9.90 4.26 -2.09
N PHE A 65 9.31 5.36 -2.57
CA PHE A 65 9.74 6.02 -3.80
C PHE A 65 9.63 7.53 -3.71
N HIS A 66 10.35 8.22 -4.60
CA HIS A 66 10.21 9.65 -4.82
C HIS A 66 9.85 9.95 -6.28
N THR A 67 9.28 11.13 -6.51
CA THR A 67 9.00 11.63 -7.87
C THR A 67 10.26 12.18 -8.51
N VAL A 68 10.63 11.65 -9.67
CA VAL A 68 11.72 12.15 -10.52
C VAL A 68 11.20 13.20 -11.50
N TYR A 69 9.99 13.02 -12.02
CA TYR A 69 9.35 13.97 -12.93
C TYR A 69 7.85 14.09 -12.67
N PRO A 70 7.34 15.28 -12.28
CA PRO A 70 5.91 15.46 -12.02
C PRO A 70 5.10 15.46 -13.32
N VAL A 71 3.85 14.99 -13.27
CA VAL A 71 2.89 15.33 -14.34
C VAL A 71 2.49 16.77 -14.11
N VAL A 72 2.87 17.68 -15.01
CA VAL A 72 2.35 19.04 -14.98
C VAL A 72 0.88 18.95 -15.35
N GLN A 73 -0.02 19.13 -14.39
CA GLN A 73 -1.42 19.34 -14.71
C GLN A 73 -1.55 20.76 -15.27
N THR A 74 -1.65 20.89 -16.59
CA THR A 74 -2.18 22.12 -17.19
C THR A 74 -3.61 22.31 -16.69
N ARG A 75 -3.85 23.43 -16.02
CA ARG A 75 -5.19 23.89 -15.66
C ARG A 75 -6.04 24.12 -16.90
#